data_AF-F3LDA2-F1
#
_entry.id   AF-F3LDA2-F1
#
_cell.length_a   1.000
_cell.length_b   1.000
_cell.length_c   1.000
_cell.angle_alpha   90.00
_cell.angle_beta   90.00
_cell.angle_gamma   90.00
#
_symmetry.space_group_name_H-M   'P 1'
#
loop_
_entity.id
_entity.type
_entity.pdbx_description
1 polymer ?
#
loop_
_entity_poly.entity_id
_entity_poly.type
_entity_poly.pdbx_seq_one_letter_code
_entity_poly.pdbx_strand_id
1 'polypeptide(L)'
;MVIVPESQMVLMRKRRELNQLIKDHKWDEIVLIERQLFHDINTAVKDPQRSPKDLLAELGGVIRLYKELSIACRQYSKTLG
;
A
#
# COMPACT_ATOMS: atom_id res chain seq x y z
N MET A 1 3.67 0.74 -27.20
CA MET A 1 2.89 1.46 -26.16
C MET A 1 2.58 0.44 -25.08
N VAL A 2 3.20 0.52 -23.91
CA VAL A 2 2.97 -0.44 -22.81
C VAL A 2 1.65 -0.04 -22.16
N ILE A 3 0.59 -0.81 -22.37
CA ILE A 3 -0.68 -0.62 -21.68
C ILE A 3 -0.45 -1.07 -20.24
N VAL A 4 -0.36 -0.11 -19.31
CA VAL A 4 -0.29 -0.40 -17.89
C VAL A 4 -1.72 -0.65 -17.40
N PRO A 5 -2.05 -1.82 -16.84
CA PRO A 5 -3.37 -2.09 -16.30
C PRO A 5 -3.81 -1.02 -15.30
N GLU A 6 -5.08 -0.63 -15.32
CA GLU A 6 -5.60 0.41 -14.43
C GLU A 6 -5.40 0.04 -12.95
N SER A 7 -5.65 -1.23 -12.61
CA SER A 7 -5.43 -1.80 -11.29
C SER A 7 -3.97 -1.67 -10.80
N GLN A 8 -3.01 -1.67 -11.73
CA GLN A 8 -1.60 -1.43 -11.43
C GLN A 8 -1.33 0.03 -11.09
N MET A 9 -1.89 0.96 -11.87
CA MET A 9 -1.74 2.38 -11.58
C MET A 9 -2.36 2.76 -10.23
N VAL A 10 -3.52 2.20 -9.90
CA VAL A 10 -4.21 2.44 -8.63
C VAL A 10 -3.36 1.96 -7.45
N LEU A 11 -2.87 0.71 -7.47
CA LEU A 11 -2.00 0.19 -6.40
C LEU A 11 -0.71 0.99 -6.25
N MET A 12 -0.08 1.39 -7.36
CA MET A 12 1.12 2.21 -7.31
C MET A 12 0.87 3.57 -6.62
N ARG A 13 -0.25 4.23 -6.92
CA ARG A 13 -0.62 5.50 -6.29
C ARG A 13 -0.90 5.32 -4.81
N LYS A 14 -1.73 4.33 -4.45
CA LYS A 14 -2.10 4.05 -3.06
C LYS A 14 -0.91 3.69 -2.18
N ARG A 15 0.05 2.94 -2.72
CA ARG A 15 1.32 2.66 -2.01
C ARG A 15 2.14 3.91 -1.74
N ARG A 16 2.23 4.84 -2.71
CA ARG A 16 2.95 6.10 -2.52
C ARG A 16 2.26 6.98 -1.47
N GLU A 17 0.94 7.06 -1.55
CA GLU A 17 0.10 7.79 -0.61
C GLU A 17 0.26 7.22 0.82
N LEU A 18 0.15 5.90 1.01
CA LEU A 18 0.36 5.25 2.30
C LEU A 18 1.76 5.54 2.87
N ASN A 19 2.81 5.44 2.05
CA ASN A 19 4.16 5.76 2.49
C ASN A 19 4.30 7.21 2.98
N GLN A 20 3.65 8.15 2.29
CA GLN A 20 3.66 9.55 2.70
C GLN A 20 2.93 9.75 4.02
N LEU A 21 1.75 9.14 4.18
CA LEU A 21 0.97 9.22 5.42
C LEU A 21 1.72 8.61 6.62
N ILE A 22 2.47 7.53 6.42
CA ILE A 22 3.33 6.93 7.45
C ILE A 22 4.40 7.93 7.91
N LYS A 23 5.07 8.61 6.97
CA LYS A 23 6.09 9.62 7.30
C LYS A 23 5.51 10.84 8.02
N ASP A 24 4.31 11.23 7.62
CA ASP A 24 3.61 12.38 8.20
C ASP A 24 2.86 12.04 9.49
N HIS A 25 2.90 10.77 9.94
CA HIS A 25 2.22 10.28 11.14
C HIS A 25 0.71 10.56 11.16
N LYS A 26 0.08 10.58 9.98
CA LYS A 26 -1.35 10.84 9.80
C LYS A 26 -2.18 9.58 10.04
N TRP A 27 -2.23 9.14 11.29
CA TRP A 27 -2.78 7.83 11.69
C TRP A 27 -4.23 7.58 11.26
N ASP A 28 -5.10 8.59 11.36
CA ASP A 28 -6.51 8.46 10.95
C ASP A 28 -6.65 8.24 9.43
N GLU A 29 -5.83 8.92 8.64
CA GLU A 29 -5.79 8.78 7.18
C GLU A 29 -5.21 7.42 6.77
N ILE A 30 -4.25 6.89 7.53
CA ILE A 30 -3.69 5.55 7.32
C ILE A 30 -4.77 4.46 7.43
N VAL A 31 -5.66 4.55 8.41
CA VAL A 31 -6.75 3.56 8.57
C VAL A 31 -7.71 3.60 7.38
N LEU A 32 -8.00 4.79 6.85
CA LEU A 32 -8.89 4.95 5.70
C LEU A 32 -8.27 4.38 4.42
N ILE A 33 -6.99 4.68 4.17
CA ILE A 33 -6.32 4.22 2.96
C ILE A 33 -6.08 2.71 2.97
N GLU A 34 -5.87 2.09 4.14
CA GLU A 34 -5.70 0.64 4.23
C GLU A 34 -6.95 -0.14 3.77
N ARG A 35 -8.14 0.34 4.13
CA ARG A 35 -9.39 -0.28 3.65
C ARG A 35 -9.50 -0.22 2.14
N GLN A 36 -9.11 0.90 1.55
CA GLN A 36 -9.11 1.09 0.09
C GLN A 36 -8.05 0.19 -0.56
N LEU A 37 -6.84 0.14 0.01
CA LEU A 37 -5.74 -0.69 -0.49
C LEU A 37 -6.12 -2.18 -0.48
N PHE A 38 -6.80 -2.66 0.58
CA PHE A 38 -7.31 -4.02 0.63
C PHE A 38 -8.30 -4.31 -0.51
N HIS A 39 -9.23 -3.38 -0.78
CA HIS A 39 -10.17 -3.52 -1.89
C HIS A 39 -9.43 -3.57 -3.24
N ASP A 40 -8.52 -2.63 -3.46
CA ASP A 40 -7.77 -2.51 -4.71
C ASP A 40 -6.88 -3.73 -4.97
N ILE A 41 -6.27 -4.31 -3.93
CA ILE A 41 -5.50 -5.56 -4.03
C ILE A 41 -6.40 -6.70 -4.50
N ASN A 42 -7.58 -6.85 -3.90
CA ASN A 42 -8.53 -7.91 -4.30
C ASN A 42 -9.01 -7.74 -5.73
N THR A 43 -9.25 -6.50 -6.17
CA THR A 43 -9.59 -6.19 -7.56
C THR A 43 -8.43 -6.55 -8.48
N ALA A 44 -7.20 -6.21 -8.11
CA ALA A 44 -6.05 -6.42 -8.96
C ALA A 44 -5.60 -7.88 -9.07
N VAL A 45 -5.88 -8.71 -8.07
CA VAL A 45 -5.70 -10.18 -8.14
C VAL A 45 -6.66 -10.83 -9.13
N LYS A 46 -7.83 -10.21 -9.37
CA LYS A 46 -8.85 -10.70 -10.31
C LYS A 46 -8.72 -10.12 -11.71
N ASP A 47 -7.78 -9.19 -11.93
CA ASP A 47 -7.61 -8.52 -13.21
C ASP A 47 -6.85 -9.42 -14.20
N PRO A 48 -7.51 -9.88 -15.28
CA PRO A 48 -6.93 -10.82 -16.24
C PRO A 48 -5.81 -10.18 -17.09
N GLN A 49 -5.70 -8.85 -17.10
CA GLN A 49 -4.65 -8.14 -17.84
C GLN A 49 -3.36 -7.99 -17.05
N ARG A 50 -3.32 -8.42 -15.78
CA ARG A 50 -2.12 -8.33 -14.96
C ARG A 50 -1.20 -9.52 -15.15
N SER A 51 0.08 -9.20 -15.27
CA SER A 51 1.18 -10.16 -15.10
C SER A 51 1.24 -10.61 -13.64
N PRO A 52 1.16 -11.93 -13.35
CA PRO A 52 1.27 -12.46 -12.00
C PRO A 52 2.60 -12.09 -11.32
N LYS A 53 3.68 -12.01 -12.10
CA LYS A 53 5.01 -11.63 -11.62
C LYS A 53 5.03 -10.19 -11.10
N ASP A 54 4.41 -9.27 -11.84
CA ASP A 54 4.39 -7.84 -11.47
C ASP A 54 3.46 -7.60 -10.29
N LEU A 55 2.32 -8.30 -10.24
CA LEU A 55 1.43 -8.30 -9.08
C LEU A 55 2.15 -8.78 -7.81
N LEU A 56 2.89 -9.90 -7.87
CA LEU A 56 3.65 -10.40 -6.72
C LEU A 56 4.73 -9.41 -6.25
N ALA A 57 5.44 -8.78 -7.19
CA ALA A 57 6.42 -7.73 -6.86
C ALA A 57 5.76 -6.53 -6.16
N GLU A 58 4.57 -6.14 -6.61
CA GLU A 58 3.81 -5.04 -5.99
C GLU A 58 3.29 -5.38 -4.61
N LEU A 59 2.76 -6.59 -4.41
CA LEU A 59 2.33 -7.10 -3.11
C LEU A 59 3.51 -7.17 -2.13
N GLY A 60 4.68 -7.61 -2.60
CA GLY A 60 5.91 -7.55 -1.80
C GLY A 60 6.24 -6.13 -1.34
N GLY A 61 5.99 -5.14 -2.20
CA GLY A 61 6.14 -3.73 -1.84
C GLY A 61 5.09 -3.23 -0.83
N VAL A 62 3.85 -3.73 -0.90
CA VAL A 62 2.81 -3.46 0.12
C VAL A 62 3.23 -4.04 1.48
N ILE A 63 3.67 -5.29 1.52
CA ILE A 63 4.12 -5.96 2.76
C ILE A 63 5.28 -5.20 3.41
N ARG A 64 6.21 -4.65 2.61
CA ARG A 64 7.29 -3.79 3.14
C ARG A 64 6.74 -2.52 3.81
N LEU A 65 5.75 -1.86 3.23
CA LEU A 65 5.12 -0.68 3.83
C LEU A 65 4.43 -1.02 5.17
N TYR A 66 3.77 -2.17 5.27
CA TYR A 66 3.20 -2.65 6.53
C TYR A 66 4.26 -2.85 7.62
N LYS A 67 5.43 -3.38 7.24
CA LYS A 67 6.56 -3.51 8.16
C LYS A 67 7.07 -2.14 8.62
N GLU A 68 7.18 -1.17 7.71
CA GLU A 68 7.57 0.20 8.03
C GLU A 68 6.56 0.87 8.96
N LEU A 69 5.25 0.72 8.69
CA LEU A 69 4.17 1.19 9.55
C LEU A 69 4.27 0.61 10.96
N SER A 70 4.49 -0.71 11.08
CA SER A 70 4.65 -1.36 12.38
C SER A 70 5.82 -0.80 13.19
N ILE A 71 6.95 -0.53 12.51
CA ILE A 71 8.12 0.11 13.13
C ILE A 71 7.78 1.54 13.57
N ALA A 72 7.13 2.32 12.71
CA ALA A 72 6.73 3.70 13.02
C ALA A 72 5.76 3.76 14.22
N CYS A 73 4.75 2.90 14.26
CA CYS A 73 3.83 2.78 15.39
C CYS A 73 4.58 2.44 16.69
N ARG A 74 5.55 1.51 16.64
CA ARG A 74 6.36 1.14 17.81
C ARG A 74 7.28 2.26 18.29
N GLN A 75 7.77 3.10 17.38
CA GLN A 75 8.56 4.27 17.71
C GLN A 75 7.68 5.35 18.35
N TYR A 76 6.52 5.63 17.76
CA TYR A 76 5.55 6.58 18.27
C TYR A 76 4.97 6.18 19.64
N SER A 77 4.73 4.89 19.87
CA SER A 77 4.27 4.42 21.19
C SER A 77 5.29 4.66 22.30
N LYS A 78 6.60 4.69 21.97
CA LYS A 78 7.67 5.00 22.94
C LYS A 78 7.78 6.49 23.26
N THR A 79 7.27 7.38 22.41
CA THR A 79 7.25 8.83 22.68
C THR A 79 6.05 9.26 23.53
N LEU A 80 5.07 8.38 23.71
CA LEU A 80 3.87 8.62 24.52
C LEU A 80 4.00 8.11 25.97
N GLY A 81 5.10 7.43 26.31
CA GLY A 81 5.42 6.97 27.66
C GLY A 81 6.58 7.77 28.25
#